data_AF-M0NUB9-F1
#
_entry.id   AF-M0NUB9-F1
#
_cell.length_a   1.000
_cell.length_b   1.000
_cell.length_c   1.000
_cell.angle_alpha   90.00
_cell.angle_beta   90.00
_cell.angle_gamma   90.00
#
_symmetry.space_group_name_H-M   'P 1'
#
loop_
_entity.id
_entity.type
_entity.pdbx_description
1 polymer ?
#
loop_
_entity_poly.entity_id
_entity_poly.type
_entity_poly.pdbx_seq_one_letter_code
_entity_poly.pdbx_strand_id
1 'polypeptide(L)'
;MNEESPADRRSPVGEPVVRSDPAVTGERAAEAVGFDPDDPDSVAEAAETVARFAAGDVGDEDHVLMLRGAAACAALVRGVGSYKAAAERAGDGVSVAFIRKWARVHDLPQAIRRQVASGRIAPSAAKHVARLGGTDRYLLAWATIDGDLTVREVRSIASAVNDGSDVETAVREAGVELGHVGIRLPLDAYVELRRRASNRNVEPGALVAEALDDYFAESDAE
;
A
#
# COMPACT_ATOMS: atom_id res chain seq x y z
N MET A 1 25.18 3.75 12.62
CA MET A 1 24.14 4.13 13.58
C MET A 1 22.86 3.59 12.97
N ASN A 2 22.32 2.50 13.52
CA ASN A 2 21.15 1.81 12.97
C ASN A 2 19.91 2.56 13.46
N GLU A 3 19.36 3.44 12.63
CA GLU A 3 17.98 3.88 12.76
C GLU A 3 17.09 2.86 12.04
N GLU A 4 16.19 2.23 12.79
CA GLU A 4 15.10 1.44 12.23
C GLU A 4 14.30 2.34 11.29
N SER A 5 14.46 2.15 9.98
CA SER A 5 13.65 2.83 8.98
C SER A 5 12.17 2.51 9.24
N PRO A 6 11.24 3.49 9.17
CA PRO A 6 9.79 3.29 9.36
C PRO A 6 9.11 2.27 8.42
N ALA A 7 9.89 1.60 7.57
CA ALA A 7 9.50 0.51 6.67
C ALA A 7 9.32 -0.85 7.37
N ASP A 8 9.19 -0.86 8.70
CA ASP A 8 9.18 -2.10 9.46
C ASP A 8 7.83 -2.82 9.40
N ARG A 9 7.91 -4.13 9.13
CA ARG A 9 6.83 -4.95 8.54
C ARG A 9 5.72 -5.36 9.52
N ARG A 10 5.50 -4.62 10.60
CA ARG A 10 4.49 -4.98 11.60
C ARG A 10 3.47 -3.86 11.70
N SER A 11 2.51 -3.84 10.76
CA SER A 11 1.22 -3.23 11.09
C SER A 11 0.59 -4.04 12.23
N PRO A 12 0.05 -3.39 13.28
CA PRO A 12 -0.68 -4.06 14.34
C PRO A 12 -1.85 -4.81 13.73
N VAL A 13 -2.01 -6.03 14.20
CA VAL A 13 -3.15 -6.92 13.93
C VAL A 13 -4.07 -6.75 15.13
N GLY A 14 -5.36 -6.56 14.87
CA GLY A 14 -6.34 -6.12 15.88
C GLY A 14 -6.73 -4.65 15.78
N GLU A 15 -5.85 -3.75 15.31
CA GLU A 15 -6.25 -2.34 15.06
C GLU A 15 -6.85 -2.17 13.65
N PRO A 16 -7.97 -1.43 13.51
CA PRO A 16 -8.62 -1.18 12.23
C PRO A 16 -7.63 -0.63 11.19
N VAL A 17 -7.44 -1.40 10.11
CA VAL A 17 -6.47 -1.19 9.02
C VAL A 17 -6.63 0.17 8.35
N VAL A 18 -7.84 0.72 8.41
CA VAL A 18 -8.21 2.05 7.97
C VAL A 18 -8.93 2.63 9.17
N ARG A 19 -8.36 3.63 9.85
CA ARG A 19 -9.16 4.51 10.71
C ARG A 19 -10.43 4.84 9.93
N SER A 20 -11.57 4.81 10.60
CA SER A 20 -12.84 5.37 10.17
C SER A 20 -12.63 6.81 9.67
N ASP A 21 -12.08 6.96 8.48
CA ASP A 21 -12.03 8.18 7.73
C ASP A 21 -13.27 8.10 6.84
N PRO A 22 -14.34 8.84 7.18
CA PRO A 22 -15.58 8.82 6.41
C PRO A 22 -15.33 9.17 4.93
N ALA A 23 -14.22 9.84 4.61
CA ALA A 23 -13.79 10.14 3.26
C ALA A 23 -13.29 8.91 2.46
N VAL A 24 -12.91 7.81 3.14
CA VAL A 24 -12.39 6.58 2.52
C VAL A 24 -13.38 5.42 2.61
N THR A 25 -14.08 5.26 3.75
CA THR A 25 -14.94 4.08 3.98
C THR A 25 -16.45 4.32 3.79
N GLY A 26 -16.93 5.56 3.79
CA GLY A 26 -18.37 5.88 3.66
C GLY A 26 -19.25 5.05 4.61
N GLU A 27 -20.42 4.60 4.15
CA GLU A 27 -21.36 3.72 4.87
C GLU A 27 -20.80 2.31 5.19
N ARG A 28 -19.64 1.92 4.62
CA ARG A 28 -19.05 0.57 4.73
C ARG A 28 -18.13 0.38 5.94
N ALA A 29 -18.06 1.37 6.84
CA ALA A 29 -17.25 1.31 8.06
C ALA A 29 -17.58 0.10 8.97
N ALA A 30 -18.80 -0.43 8.91
CA ALA A 30 -19.22 -1.60 9.68
C ALA A 30 -18.57 -2.92 9.22
N GLU A 31 -18.09 -3.01 7.98
CA GLU A 31 -17.36 -4.17 7.45
C GLU A 31 -15.85 -4.08 7.69
N ALA A 32 -15.37 -2.96 8.23
CA ALA A 32 -13.96 -2.71 8.60
C ALA A 32 -13.63 -3.17 10.03
N VAL A 33 -14.32 -4.19 10.54
CA VAL A 33 -13.96 -4.86 11.80
C VAL A 33 -12.66 -5.63 11.56
N GLY A 34 -11.62 -5.29 12.33
CA GLY A 34 -10.34 -5.98 12.29
C GLY A 34 -10.44 -7.38 12.90
N PHE A 35 -9.51 -8.25 12.53
CA PHE A 35 -9.35 -9.56 13.16
C PHE A 35 -8.32 -9.45 14.28
N ASP A 36 -8.64 -9.96 15.46
CA ASP A 36 -7.73 -10.09 16.59
C ASP A 36 -7.08 -11.49 16.54
N PRO A 37 -5.77 -11.60 16.27
CA PRO A 37 -5.10 -12.89 16.20
C PRO A 37 -4.90 -13.57 17.56
N ASP A 38 -5.06 -12.84 18.66
CA ASP A 38 -4.93 -13.37 20.01
C ASP A 38 -6.28 -13.88 20.58
N ASP A 39 -7.39 -13.59 19.88
CA ASP A 39 -8.74 -14.10 20.18
C ASP A 39 -9.07 -15.34 19.31
N PRO A 40 -9.24 -16.54 19.92
CA PRO A 40 -9.58 -17.76 19.19
C PRO A 40 -10.85 -17.68 18.34
N ASP A 41 -11.86 -16.92 18.78
CA ASP A 41 -13.12 -16.77 18.04
C ASP A 41 -12.90 -15.90 16.79
N SER A 42 -12.16 -14.79 16.93
CA SER A 42 -11.74 -13.96 15.80
C SER A 42 -10.83 -14.72 14.82
N VAL A 43 -9.94 -15.60 15.30
CA VAL A 43 -9.13 -16.48 14.44
C VAL A 43 -9.99 -17.49 13.67
N ALA A 44 -11.06 -18.01 14.28
CA ALA A 44 -12.02 -18.86 13.58
C ALA A 44 -12.76 -18.09 12.48
N GLU A 45 -13.22 -16.87 12.76
CA GLU A 45 -13.85 -15.99 11.75
C GLU A 45 -12.87 -15.64 10.61
N ALA A 46 -11.60 -15.41 10.94
CA ALA A 46 -10.55 -15.19 9.95
C ALA A 46 -10.41 -16.41 9.02
N ALA A 47 -10.43 -17.63 9.55
CA ALA A 47 -10.35 -18.85 8.75
C ALA A 47 -11.54 -18.97 7.78
N GLU A 48 -12.76 -18.74 8.24
CA GLU A 48 -13.97 -18.76 7.39
C GLU A 48 -13.93 -17.66 6.32
N THR A 49 -13.44 -16.48 6.67
CA THR A 49 -13.28 -15.37 5.73
C THR A 49 -12.23 -15.70 4.66
N VAL A 50 -11.10 -16.30 5.04
CA VAL A 50 -10.07 -16.76 4.08
C VAL A 50 -10.63 -17.82 3.14
N ALA A 51 -11.44 -18.76 3.64
CA ALA A 51 -12.06 -19.80 2.82
C ALA A 51 -12.98 -19.20 1.73
N ARG A 52 -13.90 -18.31 2.12
CA ARG A 52 -14.78 -17.58 1.17
C ARG A 52 -13.98 -16.74 0.19
N PHE A 53 -12.94 -16.07 0.69
CA PHE A 53 -12.09 -15.23 -0.14
C PHE A 53 -11.34 -16.05 -1.22
N ALA A 54 -10.87 -17.25 -0.87
CA ALA A 54 -10.23 -18.16 -1.82
C ALA A 54 -11.21 -18.77 -2.82
N ALA A 55 -12.48 -18.94 -2.45
CA ALA A 55 -13.54 -19.45 -3.32
C ALA A 55 -13.98 -18.45 -4.41
N GLY A 56 -13.57 -17.19 -4.32
CA GLY A 56 -13.93 -16.15 -5.29
C GLY A 56 -15.28 -15.48 -5.00
N ASP A 57 -15.79 -15.59 -3.77
CA ASP A 57 -17.04 -14.93 -3.34
C ASP A 57 -16.93 -13.40 -3.29
N VAL A 58 -15.73 -12.85 -3.51
CA VAL A 58 -15.43 -11.42 -3.56
C VAL A 58 -15.16 -11.05 -5.02
N GLY A 59 -16.02 -10.22 -5.61
CA GLY A 59 -15.80 -9.69 -6.96
C GLY A 59 -14.54 -8.82 -7.03
N ASP A 60 -13.85 -8.83 -8.17
CA ASP A 60 -12.58 -8.11 -8.38
C ASP A 60 -12.66 -6.59 -8.13
N GLU A 61 -13.87 -6.01 -8.15
CA GLU A 61 -14.13 -4.57 -7.96
C GLU A 61 -14.30 -4.16 -6.48
N ASP A 62 -14.48 -5.10 -5.54
CA ASP A 62 -14.69 -4.77 -4.13
C ASP A 62 -13.37 -4.70 -3.35
N HIS A 63 -12.67 -3.58 -3.52
CA HIS A 63 -11.38 -3.34 -2.90
C HIS A 63 -11.39 -3.45 -1.36
N VAL A 64 -12.52 -3.15 -0.71
CA VAL A 64 -12.65 -3.22 0.75
C VAL A 64 -12.75 -4.68 1.21
N LEU A 65 -13.58 -5.48 0.54
CA LEU A 65 -13.66 -6.92 0.81
C LEU A 65 -12.32 -7.63 0.53
N MET A 66 -11.61 -7.24 -0.52
CA MET A 66 -10.26 -7.75 -0.83
C MET A 66 -9.27 -7.43 0.31
N LEU A 67 -9.30 -6.21 0.85
CA LEU A 67 -8.46 -5.82 2.00
C LEU A 67 -8.86 -6.53 3.29
N ARG A 68 -10.16 -6.79 3.51
CA ARG A 68 -10.63 -7.63 4.62
C ARG A 68 -10.12 -9.05 4.51
N GLY A 69 -10.17 -9.66 3.31
CA GLY A 69 -9.60 -10.98 3.04
C GLY A 69 -8.09 -11.03 3.27
N ALA A 70 -7.37 -9.96 2.91
CA ALA A 70 -5.94 -9.80 3.20
C ALA A 70 -5.67 -9.72 4.72
N ALA A 71 -6.47 -8.96 5.47
CA ALA A 71 -6.38 -8.88 6.92
C ALA A 71 -6.68 -10.23 7.60
N ALA A 72 -7.69 -10.97 7.13
CA ALA A 72 -8.00 -12.31 7.60
C ALA A 72 -6.83 -13.27 7.39
N CYS A 73 -6.16 -13.22 6.23
CA CYS A 73 -4.96 -14.02 5.97
C CYS A 73 -3.83 -13.70 6.96
N ALA A 74 -3.61 -12.41 7.25
CA ALA A 74 -2.55 -11.98 8.17
C ALA A 74 -2.86 -12.37 9.62
N ALA A 75 -4.10 -12.18 10.07
CA ALA A 75 -4.53 -12.55 11.42
C ALA A 75 -4.52 -14.06 11.63
N LEU A 76 -5.03 -14.84 10.66
CA LEU A 76 -5.02 -16.30 10.72
C LEU A 76 -3.60 -16.85 10.88
N VAL A 77 -2.63 -16.36 10.08
CA VAL A 77 -1.24 -16.80 10.17
C VAL A 77 -0.62 -16.47 11.53
N ARG A 78 -0.95 -15.32 12.11
CA ARG A 78 -0.43 -14.91 13.42
C ARG A 78 -1.06 -15.73 14.54
N GLY A 79 -2.37 -15.94 14.52
CA GLY A 79 -3.08 -16.72 15.54
C GLY A 79 -2.71 -18.21 15.55
N VAL A 80 -2.43 -18.81 14.39
CA VAL A 80 -2.02 -20.24 14.30
C VAL A 80 -0.50 -20.45 14.22
N GLY A 81 0.28 -19.37 14.16
CA GLY A 81 1.74 -19.38 14.21
C GLY A 81 2.48 -19.86 12.94
N SER A 82 1.80 -20.35 11.90
CA SER A 82 2.46 -20.71 10.64
C SER A 82 1.54 -20.67 9.42
N TYR A 83 2.10 -20.42 8.24
CA TYR A 83 1.33 -20.47 6.99
C TYR A 83 0.74 -21.85 6.69
N LYS A 84 1.42 -22.93 7.10
CA LYS A 84 0.94 -24.30 6.88
C LYS A 84 -0.31 -24.56 7.72
N ALA A 85 -0.24 -24.27 9.02
CA ALA A 85 -1.38 -24.39 9.91
C ALA A 85 -2.54 -23.45 9.50
N ALA A 86 -2.23 -22.25 8.99
CA ALA A 86 -3.25 -21.34 8.46
C ALA A 86 -3.98 -21.93 7.25
N ALA A 87 -3.27 -22.55 6.31
CA ALA A 87 -3.88 -23.20 5.16
C ALA A 87 -4.74 -24.40 5.58
N GLU A 88 -4.23 -25.25 6.48
CA GLU A 88 -4.98 -26.37 7.04
C GLU A 88 -6.24 -25.91 7.78
N ARG A 89 -6.15 -24.80 8.54
CA ARG A 89 -7.28 -24.23 9.29
C ARG A 89 -8.35 -23.59 8.40
N ALA A 90 -7.95 -22.98 7.29
CA ALA A 90 -8.87 -22.35 6.33
C ALA A 90 -9.60 -23.38 5.45
N GLY A 91 -9.13 -24.62 5.40
CA GLY A 91 -9.81 -25.73 4.73
C GLY A 91 -9.35 -25.99 3.30
N ASP A 92 -9.97 -27.00 2.69
CA ASP A 92 -9.62 -27.48 1.35
C ASP A 92 -9.81 -26.38 0.29
N GLY A 93 -8.82 -26.26 -0.61
CA GLY A 93 -8.81 -25.23 -1.66
C GLY A 93 -8.02 -23.97 -1.30
N VAL A 94 -7.63 -23.78 -0.04
CA VAL A 94 -6.76 -22.67 0.38
C VAL A 94 -5.30 -23.10 0.40
N SER A 95 -4.46 -22.45 -0.40
CA SER A 95 -3.02 -22.75 -0.45
C SER A 95 -2.18 -21.84 0.45
N VAL A 96 -1.04 -22.36 0.93
CA VAL A 96 0.01 -21.56 1.59
C VAL A 96 0.42 -20.35 0.73
N ALA A 97 0.51 -20.54 -0.59
CA ALA A 97 0.88 -19.48 -1.52
C ALA A 97 -0.19 -18.37 -1.60
N PHE A 98 -1.47 -18.73 -1.51
CA PHE A 98 -2.58 -17.78 -1.46
C PHE A 98 -2.51 -16.93 -0.18
N ILE A 99 -2.43 -17.58 0.99
CA ILE A 99 -2.37 -16.88 2.28
C ILE A 99 -1.14 -15.98 2.36
N ARG A 100 0.04 -16.47 1.97
CA ARG A 100 1.28 -15.67 1.98
C ARG A 100 1.17 -14.42 1.11
N LYS A 101 0.58 -14.55 -0.08
CA LYS A 101 0.39 -13.45 -1.02
C LYS A 101 -0.47 -12.35 -0.42
N TRP A 102 -1.60 -12.71 0.17
CA TRP A 102 -2.56 -11.73 0.69
C TRP A 102 -2.17 -11.18 2.06
N ALA A 103 -1.53 -11.96 2.93
CA ALA A 103 -0.95 -11.45 4.17
C ALA A 103 0.07 -10.33 3.88
N ARG A 104 0.90 -10.47 2.84
CA ARG A 104 1.84 -9.41 2.42
C ARG A 104 1.15 -8.13 1.93
N VAL A 105 -0.03 -8.24 1.31
CA VAL A 105 -0.82 -7.06 0.91
C VAL A 105 -1.31 -6.30 2.14
N HIS A 106 -1.72 -7.02 3.18
CA HIS A 106 -2.07 -6.40 4.46
C HIS A 106 -0.84 -5.75 5.14
N ASP A 107 0.34 -6.35 5.00
CA ASP A 107 1.59 -5.81 5.55
C ASP A 107 2.17 -4.64 4.72
N LEU A 108 1.50 -4.20 3.65
CA LEU A 108 1.86 -2.95 2.98
C LEU A 108 1.72 -1.77 3.96
N PRO A 109 2.58 -0.74 3.85
CA PRO A 109 2.44 0.49 4.61
C PRO A 109 1.05 1.11 4.46
N GLN A 110 0.57 1.74 5.54
CA GLN A 110 -0.76 2.34 5.58
C GLN A 110 -1.00 3.33 4.43
N ALA A 111 0.01 4.14 4.07
CA ALA A 111 -0.07 5.09 2.97
C ALA A 111 -0.41 4.41 1.63
N ILE A 112 0.13 3.20 1.38
CA ILE A 112 -0.17 2.40 0.18
C ILE A 112 -1.54 1.74 0.32
N ARG A 113 -1.86 1.15 1.48
CA ARG A 113 -3.17 0.50 1.72
C ARG A 113 -4.35 1.46 1.52
N ARG A 114 -4.20 2.75 1.86
CA ARG A 114 -5.22 3.79 1.59
C ARG A 114 -5.47 3.99 0.09
N GLN A 115 -4.45 3.88 -0.76
CA GLN A 115 -4.63 3.98 -2.22
C GLN A 115 -5.32 2.74 -2.80
N VAL A 116 -5.09 1.57 -2.20
CA VAL A 116 -5.83 0.36 -2.56
C VAL A 116 -7.30 0.49 -2.16
N ALA A 117 -7.55 0.93 -0.93
CA ALA A 117 -8.91 1.13 -0.43
C ALA A 117 -9.69 2.17 -1.25
N SER A 118 -9.04 3.26 -1.70
CA SER A 118 -9.66 4.28 -2.54
C SER A 118 -9.76 3.91 -4.03
N GLY A 119 -9.21 2.75 -4.41
CA GLY A 119 -9.23 2.24 -5.79
C GLY A 119 -8.26 2.91 -6.76
N ARG A 120 -7.33 3.73 -6.28
CA ARG A 120 -6.23 4.25 -7.09
C ARG A 120 -5.17 3.20 -7.43
N ILE A 121 -5.07 2.16 -6.60
CA ILE A 121 -4.25 0.98 -6.90
C ILE A 121 -5.16 -0.25 -6.81
N ALA A 122 -5.34 -0.96 -7.92
CA ALA A 122 -6.12 -2.20 -7.92
C ALA A 122 -5.48 -3.24 -6.97
N PRO A 123 -6.27 -4.05 -6.21
CA PRO A 123 -5.73 -5.12 -5.37
C PRO A 123 -4.86 -6.12 -6.15
N SER A 124 -5.20 -6.33 -7.42
CA SER A 124 -4.44 -7.15 -8.38
C SER A 124 -3.07 -6.57 -8.71
N ALA A 125 -2.88 -5.25 -8.65
CA ALA A 125 -1.56 -4.59 -8.72
C ALA A 125 -0.86 -4.59 -7.35
N ALA A 126 -1.60 -4.33 -6.25
CA ALA A 126 -1.06 -4.27 -4.89
C ALA A 126 -0.33 -5.55 -4.47
N LYS A 127 -0.80 -6.73 -4.89
CA LYS A 127 -0.10 -8.00 -4.63
C LYS A 127 1.30 -8.07 -5.26
N HIS A 128 1.55 -7.32 -6.34
CA HIS A 128 2.85 -7.23 -6.99
C HIS A 128 3.75 -6.21 -6.28
N VAL A 129 3.20 -5.07 -5.86
CA VAL A 129 3.88 -4.09 -5.00
C VAL A 129 4.36 -4.75 -3.70
N ALA A 130 3.51 -5.58 -3.07
CA ALA A 130 3.81 -6.32 -1.84
C ALA A 130 4.93 -7.37 -1.96
N ARG A 131 5.44 -7.61 -3.18
CA ARG A 131 6.64 -8.45 -3.38
C ARG A 131 7.92 -7.70 -3.05
N LEU A 132 7.91 -6.36 -3.10
CA LEU A 132 9.10 -5.53 -2.91
C LEU A 132 9.34 -5.19 -1.43
N GLY A 133 10.62 -5.02 -1.09
CA GLY A 133 11.08 -4.61 0.23
C GLY A 133 11.27 -3.10 0.33
N GLY A 134 11.68 -2.63 1.52
CA GLY A 134 12.15 -1.26 1.75
C GLY A 134 11.31 -0.15 1.12
N THR A 135 12.01 0.85 0.57
CA THR A 135 11.46 2.01 -0.13
C THR A 135 10.90 1.66 -1.51
N ASP A 136 11.39 0.61 -2.16
CA ASP A 136 10.99 0.21 -3.52
C ASP A 136 9.48 -0.01 -3.66
N ARG A 137 8.83 -0.53 -2.60
CA ARG A 137 7.38 -0.69 -2.59
C ARG A 137 6.62 0.64 -2.66
N TYR A 138 7.17 1.71 -2.07
CA TYR A 138 6.61 3.05 -2.21
C TYR A 138 6.82 3.57 -3.61
N LEU A 139 8.04 3.46 -4.15
CA LEU A 139 8.36 3.92 -5.49
C LEU A 139 7.47 3.24 -6.55
N LEU A 140 7.29 1.92 -6.47
CA LEU A 140 6.39 1.22 -7.38
C LEU A 140 4.91 1.58 -7.15
N ALA A 141 4.47 1.79 -5.91
CA ALA A 141 3.10 2.18 -5.61
C ALA A 141 2.78 3.56 -6.22
N TRP A 142 3.66 4.54 -6.04
CA TRP A 142 3.49 5.89 -6.58
C TRP A 142 3.61 5.90 -8.10
N ALA A 143 4.58 5.18 -8.67
CA ALA A 143 4.66 4.99 -10.11
C ALA A 143 3.39 4.39 -10.71
N THR A 144 2.72 3.48 -9.98
CA THR A 144 1.44 2.90 -10.43
C THR A 144 0.36 3.97 -10.58
N ILE A 145 0.33 4.96 -9.68
CA ILE A 145 -0.66 6.04 -9.70
C ILE A 145 -0.27 7.10 -10.73
N ASP A 146 0.98 7.58 -10.67
CA ASP A 146 1.45 8.71 -11.49
C ASP A 146 1.56 8.32 -12.97
N GLY A 147 1.89 7.07 -13.25
CA GLY A 147 1.99 6.51 -14.60
C GLY A 147 0.75 5.79 -15.12
N ASP A 148 -0.34 5.72 -14.33
CA ASP A 148 -1.53 4.91 -14.62
C ASP A 148 -1.18 3.48 -15.06
N LEU A 149 -0.24 2.85 -14.35
CA LEU A 149 0.33 1.58 -14.78
C LEU A 149 -0.72 0.46 -14.71
N THR A 150 -0.77 -0.33 -15.77
CA THR A 150 -1.56 -1.55 -15.78
C THR A 150 -0.99 -2.58 -14.81
N VAL A 151 -1.84 -3.50 -14.34
CA VAL A 151 -1.42 -4.64 -13.50
C VAL A 151 -0.27 -5.44 -14.14
N ARG A 152 -0.24 -5.52 -15.48
CA ARG A 152 0.81 -6.22 -16.22
C ARG A 152 2.15 -5.50 -16.12
N GLU A 153 2.16 -4.17 -16.22
CA GLU A 153 3.37 -3.36 -16.06
C GLU A 153 3.88 -3.41 -14.63
N VAL A 154 3.00 -3.23 -13.64
CA VAL A 154 3.37 -3.38 -12.22
C VAL A 154 3.97 -4.75 -11.93
N ARG A 155 3.39 -5.82 -12.49
CA ARG A 155 3.95 -7.17 -12.39
C ARG A 155 5.34 -7.27 -13.04
N SER A 156 5.51 -6.68 -14.21
CA SER A 156 6.78 -6.72 -14.97
C SER A 156 7.89 -6.03 -14.18
N ILE A 157 7.63 -4.81 -13.72
CA ILE A 157 8.56 -4.02 -12.90
C ILE A 157 8.91 -4.77 -11.61
N ALA A 158 7.90 -5.25 -10.87
CA ALA A 158 8.14 -6.00 -9.64
C ALA A 158 8.96 -7.28 -9.88
N SER A 159 8.84 -7.92 -11.05
CA SER A 159 9.68 -9.07 -11.39
C SER A 159 11.11 -8.63 -11.71
N ALA A 160 11.30 -7.62 -12.55
CA ALA A 160 12.63 -7.08 -12.87
C ALA A 160 13.41 -6.67 -11.61
N VAL A 161 12.74 -6.01 -10.66
CA VAL A 161 13.38 -5.62 -9.38
C VAL A 161 13.77 -6.84 -8.54
N ASN A 162 12.90 -7.86 -8.47
CA ASN A 162 13.24 -9.12 -7.79
C ASN A 162 14.39 -9.87 -8.48
N ASP A 163 14.55 -9.68 -9.79
CA ASP A 163 15.62 -10.27 -10.60
C ASP A 163 16.93 -9.45 -10.53
N GLY A 164 16.94 -8.34 -9.78
CA GLY A 164 18.13 -7.56 -9.45
C GLY A 164 18.21 -6.18 -10.09
N SER A 165 17.22 -5.76 -10.89
CA SER A 165 17.16 -4.39 -11.40
C SER A 165 16.86 -3.39 -10.29
N ASP A 166 17.43 -2.18 -10.42
CA ASP A 166 16.99 -1.03 -9.64
C ASP A 166 15.54 -0.65 -10.03
N VAL A 167 14.74 -0.26 -9.03
CA VAL A 167 13.33 0.10 -9.22
C VAL A 167 13.18 1.37 -10.06
N GLU A 168 14.06 2.35 -9.92
CA GLU A 168 13.98 3.59 -10.71
C GLU A 168 14.16 3.31 -12.20
N THR A 169 15.12 2.43 -12.51
CA THR A 169 15.40 1.98 -13.88
C THR A 169 14.24 1.20 -14.45
N ALA A 170 13.71 0.21 -13.72
CA ALA A 170 12.59 -0.58 -14.18
C ALA A 170 11.31 0.26 -14.39
N VAL A 171 11.07 1.26 -13.55
CA VAL A 171 9.95 2.20 -13.68
C VAL A 171 10.15 3.15 -14.86
N ARG A 172 11.37 3.66 -15.06
CA ARG A 172 11.71 4.52 -16.20
C ARG A 172 11.57 3.81 -17.54
N GLU A 173 11.95 2.53 -17.61
CA GLU A 173 11.74 1.69 -18.80
C GLU A 173 10.26 1.48 -19.12
N ALA A 174 9.38 1.56 -18.11
CA ALA A 174 7.93 1.58 -18.28
C ALA A 174 7.38 2.98 -18.64
N GLY A 175 8.24 3.98 -18.85
CA GLY A 175 7.85 5.33 -19.28
C GLY A 175 7.38 6.25 -18.16
N VAL A 176 7.64 5.91 -16.90
CA VAL A 176 7.23 6.71 -15.74
C VAL A 176 8.44 7.41 -15.14
N GLU A 177 8.32 8.73 -14.94
CA GLU A 177 9.35 9.55 -14.30
C GLU A 177 9.06 9.69 -12.80
N LEU A 178 9.78 8.93 -11.98
CA LEU A 178 9.70 9.05 -10.52
C LEU A 178 10.11 10.46 -10.06
N GLY A 179 9.36 11.02 -9.12
CA GLY A 179 9.60 12.36 -8.57
C GLY A 179 8.92 13.49 -9.36
N HIS A 180 8.37 13.21 -10.55
CA HIS A 180 7.56 14.19 -11.27
C HIS A 180 6.10 14.18 -10.79
N VAL A 181 5.67 15.24 -10.09
CA VAL A 181 4.30 15.38 -9.60
C VAL A 181 3.62 16.61 -10.22
N GLY A 182 2.54 16.38 -10.97
CA GLY A 182 1.71 17.45 -11.53
C GLY A 182 0.69 17.95 -10.51
N ILE A 183 0.87 19.16 -9.98
CA ILE A 183 -0.05 19.79 -9.03
C ILE A 183 -0.73 21.04 -9.61
N ARG A 184 -1.96 21.33 -9.16
CA ARG A 184 -2.60 22.63 -9.39
C ARG A 184 -2.49 23.47 -8.14
N LEU A 185 -1.90 24.65 -8.29
CA LEU A 185 -1.79 25.63 -7.22
C LEU A 185 -2.99 26.61 -7.26
N PRO A 186 -3.44 27.12 -6.10
CA PRO A 186 -4.24 28.33 -6.03
C PRO A 186 -3.60 29.47 -6.85
N LEU A 187 -4.41 30.30 -7.50
CA LEU A 187 -3.92 31.29 -8.47
C LEU A 187 -2.94 32.29 -7.85
N ASP A 188 -3.20 32.71 -6.62
CA ASP A 188 -2.34 33.57 -5.82
C ASP A 188 -0.99 32.89 -5.49
N ALA A 189 -1.01 31.63 -5.04
CA ALA A 189 0.21 30.86 -4.80
C ALA A 189 1.03 30.65 -6.08
N TYR A 190 0.36 30.38 -7.22
CA TYR A 190 1.02 30.28 -8.52
C TYR A 190 1.72 31.58 -8.92
N VAL A 191 1.04 32.73 -8.80
CA VAL A 191 1.62 34.04 -9.13
C VAL A 191 2.81 34.35 -8.23
N GLU A 192 2.69 34.11 -6.93
CA GLU A 192 3.79 34.39 -6.00
C GLU A 192 4.99 33.46 -6.21
N LEU A 193 4.75 32.15 -6.46
CA LEU A 193 5.81 31.20 -6.81
C LEU A 193 6.58 31.67 -8.05
N ARG A 194 5.85 32.05 -9.11
CA ARG A 194 6.45 32.56 -10.36
C ARG A 194 7.23 33.86 -10.13
N ARG A 195 6.68 34.80 -9.36
CA ARG A 195 7.31 36.08 -9.04
C ARG A 195 8.62 35.87 -8.27
N ARG A 196 8.61 35.04 -7.22
CA ARG A 196 9.80 34.74 -6.42
C ARG A 196 10.86 34.00 -7.21
N ALA A 197 10.46 32.98 -7.98
CA ALA A 197 11.36 32.21 -8.83
C ALA A 197 12.07 33.12 -9.85
N SER A 198 11.30 34.00 -10.51
CA SER A 198 11.85 34.97 -11.46
C SER A 198 12.78 35.99 -10.80
N ASN A 199 12.41 36.56 -9.65
CA ASN A 199 13.25 37.53 -8.94
C ASN A 199 14.56 36.92 -8.41
N ARG A 200 14.55 35.63 -8.04
CA ARG A 200 15.73 34.87 -7.60
C ARG A 200 16.52 34.24 -8.75
N ASN A 201 15.99 34.29 -9.98
CA ASN A 201 16.53 33.63 -11.16
C ASN A 201 16.75 32.12 -10.98
N VAL A 202 15.72 31.43 -10.46
CA VAL A 202 15.69 29.97 -10.27
C VAL A 202 14.40 29.38 -10.83
N GLU A 203 14.39 28.06 -11.07
CA GLU A 203 13.17 27.36 -11.46
C GLU A 203 12.16 27.30 -10.29
N PRO A 204 10.85 27.37 -10.55
CA PRO A 204 9.82 27.22 -9.51
C PRO A 204 9.99 25.95 -8.66
N GLY A 205 10.42 24.84 -9.27
CA GLY A 205 10.63 23.58 -8.58
C GLY A 205 11.70 23.66 -7.48
N ALA A 206 12.73 24.49 -7.65
CA ALA A 206 13.77 24.68 -6.62
C ALA A 206 13.18 25.36 -5.37
N LEU A 207 12.29 26.34 -5.55
CA LEU A 207 11.60 26.98 -4.42
C LEU A 207 10.63 26.04 -3.72
N VAL A 208 9.96 25.16 -4.48
CA VAL A 208 9.08 24.13 -3.90
C VAL A 208 9.91 23.12 -3.11
N ALA A 209 11.06 22.68 -3.63
CA ALA A 209 11.95 21.77 -2.93
C ALA A 209 12.45 22.38 -1.60
N GLU A 210 12.96 23.62 -1.64
CA GLU A 210 13.36 24.35 -0.42
C GLU A 210 12.22 24.41 0.61
N ALA A 211 11.00 24.76 0.19
CA ALA A 211 9.85 24.86 1.09
C ALA A 211 9.42 23.49 1.67
N LEU A 212 9.59 22.40 0.93
CA LEU A 212 9.30 21.05 1.41
C LEU A 212 10.37 20.56 2.39
N ASP A 213 11.64 20.84 2.12
CA ASP A 213 12.75 20.52 3.03
C ASP A 213 12.54 21.19 4.39
N ASP A 214 12.18 22.49 4.40
CA ASP A 214 11.87 23.24 5.61
C ASP A 214 10.66 22.62 6.36
N TYR A 215 9.58 22.30 5.65
CA TYR A 215 8.36 21.74 6.25
C TYR A 215 8.57 20.36 6.88
N PHE A 216 9.32 19.48 6.22
CA PHE A 216 9.61 18.14 6.76
C PHE A 216 10.60 18.19 7.92
N ALA A 217 11.60 19.08 7.86
CA ALA A 217 12.53 19.28 8.98
C ALA A 217 11.84 19.79 10.25
N GLU A 218 10.84 20.69 10.12
CA GLU A 218 10.02 21.14 11.24
C GLU A 218 9.14 20.00 11.80
N SER A 219 8.57 19.17 10.93
CA SER A 219 7.68 18.08 11.32
C SER A 219 8.39 16.94 12.04
N ASP A 220 9.67 16.68 11.72
CA ASP A 220 10.48 15.65 12.38
C ASP A 220 11.05 16.10 13.75
N ALA A 221 10.91 17.39 14.08
CA ALA A 221 11.38 17.96 15.34
C ALA A 221 10.31 17.99 16.47
N GLU A 222 9.04 17.72 16.15
CA GLU A 222 7.91 17.62 17.10
C GLU A 222 7.64 16.16 17.55
#